data_AF-A0A0N4Y8F6-F1
#
_entry.id   AF-A0A0N4Y8F6-F1
#
_cell.length_a   1.000
_cell.length_b   1.000
_cell.length_c   1.000
_cell.angle_alpha   90.00
_cell.angle_beta   90.00
_cell.angle_gamma   90.00
#
_symmetry.space_group_name_H-M   'P 1'
#
loop_
_entity.id
_entity.type
_entity.pdbx_description
1 polymer ?
#
loop_
_entity_poly.entity_id
_entity_poly.type
_entity_poly.pdbx_seq_one_letter_code
_entity_poly.pdbx_strand_id
1 'polypeptide(L)'
;MHLDPRYRKELSKNLNIKEDEEHIFRAYGRLNNSELNSFAKNPVVLAPKTELCRLVILEAHGPYHNSTAQTIAEVRRRCRRTIDIPPLPGASQTIQRRRRR
;
A
#
# COMPACT_ATOMS: atom_id res chain seq x y z
N MET A 1 12.34 -1.96 -8.85
CA MET A 1 12.56 -3.25 -8.15
C MET A 1 12.87 -4.33 -9.17
N HIS A 2 13.92 -5.12 -8.98
CA HIS A 2 14.19 -6.27 -9.85
C HIS A 2 13.39 -7.49 -9.36
N LEU A 3 12.29 -7.82 -10.04
CA LEU A 3 11.59 -9.10 -9.86
C LEU A 3 12.37 -10.17 -10.64
N ASP A 4 12.60 -11.32 -10.00
CA ASP A 4 13.20 -12.46 -10.69
C ASP A 4 12.37 -12.82 -11.94
N PRO A 5 12.99 -13.01 -13.13
CA PRO A 5 12.27 -13.27 -14.37
C PRO A 5 11.36 -14.51 -14.34
N ARG A 6 11.74 -15.55 -13.59
CA ARG A 6 10.93 -16.76 -13.43
C ARG A 6 9.71 -16.47 -12.57
N TYR A 7 9.92 -15.74 -11.49
CA TYR A 7 8.84 -15.31 -10.61
C TYR A 7 7.86 -14.38 -11.32
N ARG A 8 8.35 -13.43 -12.14
CA ARG A 8 7.51 -12.57 -12.99
C ARG A 8 6.63 -13.39 -13.94
N LYS A 9 7.21 -14.41 -14.60
CA LYS A 9 6.49 -15.29 -15.52
C LYS A 9 5.41 -16.12 -14.81
N GLU A 10 5.68 -16.56 -13.59
CA GLU A 10 4.70 -17.26 -12.77
C GLU A 10 3.55 -16.34 -12.34
N LEU A 11 3.88 -15.13 -11.89
CA LEU A 11 2.91 -14.13 -11.47
C LEU A 11 1.99 -13.70 -12.62
N SER A 12 2.53 -13.56 -13.83
CA SER A 12 1.76 -13.19 -15.03
C SER A 12 0.72 -14.23 -15.45
N LYS A 13 0.76 -15.46 -14.93
CA LYS A 13 -0.27 -16.47 -15.21
C LYS A 13 -1.60 -16.14 -14.55
N ASN A 14 -1.55 -15.52 -13.38
CA ASN A 14 -2.73 -15.26 -12.53
C ASN A 14 -3.05 -13.77 -12.40
N LEU A 15 -2.10 -12.89 -12.72
CA LEU A 15 -2.19 -11.46 -12.49
C LEU A 15 -1.79 -10.69 -13.75
N ASN A 16 -2.60 -9.72 -14.17
CA ASN A 16 -2.27 -8.85 -15.30
C ASN A 16 -1.31 -7.75 -14.84
N ILE A 17 -0.01 -8.06 -14.87
CA ILE A 17 1.03 -7.17 -14.35
C ILE A 17 1.59 -6.33 -15.49
N LYS A 18 1.62 -5.02 -15.27
CA LYS A 18 2.26 -4.07 -16.18
C LYS A 18 3.18 -3.15 -15.38
N GLU A 19 4.22 -2.70 -16.05
CA GLU A 19 5.09 -1.66 -15.54
C GLU A 19 4.44 -0.31 -15.86
N ASP A 20 4.43 0.60 -14.88
CA ASP A 20 3.95 1.96 -15.05
C ASP A 20 5.08 2.93 -15.46
N GLU A 21 4.74 4.21 -15.58
CA GLU A 21 5.67 5.29 -15.93
C GLU A 21 6.77 5.51 -14.88
N GLU A 22 6.58 5.01 -13.65
CA GLU A 22 7.53 5.10 -12.54
C GLU A 22 8.43 3.85 -12.44
N HIS A 23 8.38 2.95 -13.43
CA HIS A 23 9.09 1.66 -13.42
C HIS A 23 8.67 0.74 -12.26
N ILE A 24 7.41 0.84 -11.84
CA ILE A 24 6.80 0.03 -10.79
C ILE A 24 5.83 -0.97 -11.42
N PHE A 25 5.96 -2.23 -11.01
CA PHE A 25 5.01 -3.25 -11.43
C PHE A 25 3.70 -3.13 -10.65
N ARG A 26 2.60 -2.96 -11.38
CA ARG A 26 1.24 -2.87 -10.85
C ARG A 26 0.34 -3.96 -11.43
N ALA A 27 -0.60 -4.41 -10.60
CA ALA A 27 -1.60 -5.39 -11.00
C ALA A 27 -2.87 -4.67 -11.50
N TYR A 28 -3.23 -4.91 -12.76
CA TYR A 28 -4.44 -4.37 -13.37
C TYR A 28 -5.56 -5.40 -13.36
N GLY A 29 -6.82 -4.94 -13.32
CA GLY A 29 -7.94 -5.88 -13.29
C GLY A 29 -9.32 -5.24 -13.21
N ARG A 30 -10.21 -5.94 -12.50
CA ARG A 30 -11.67 -5.71 -12.53
C ARG A 30 -12.11 -4.37 -11.94
N LEU A 31 -11.20 -3.61 -11.35
CA LEU A 31 -11.49 -2.31 -10.72
C LEU A 31 -11.33 -1.12 -11.67
N ASN A 32 -10.98 -1.32 -12.95
CA ASN A 32 -10.82 -0.23 -13.91
C ASN A 32 -12.04 0.70 -14.01
N ASN A 33 -13.25 0.14 -13.92
CA ASN A 33 -14.51 0.88 -14.01
C ASN A 33 -15.04 1.39 -12.66
N SER A 34 -14.31 1.19 -11.56
CA SER A 34 -14.73 1.72 -10.25
C SER A 34 -14.46 3.23 -10.15
N GLU A 35 -15.09 3.92 -9.21
CA GLU A 35 -14.80 5.34 -8.91
C GLU A 35 -13.55 5.50 -8.02
N LEU A 36 -12.81 4.42 -7.76
CA LEU A 36 -11.62 4.44 -6.92
C LEU A 36 -10.48 5.23 -7.58
N ASN A 37 -9.61 5.79 -6.74
CA ASN A 37 -8.35 6.38 -7.18
C ASN A 37 -7.51 5.34 -7.98
N SER A 38 -6.77 5.79 -8.99
CA SER A 38 -5.90 4.96 -9.83
C SER A 38 -4.93 4.08 -9.03
N PHE A 39 -4.38 4.59 -7.92
CA PHE A 39 -3.49 3.85 -7.03
C PHE A 39 -4.20 2.73 -6.26
N ALA A 40 -5.48 2.91 -5.95
CA ALA A 40 -6.31 1.88 -5.31
C ALA A 40 -6.84 0.85 -6.32
N LYS A 41 -7.04 1.25 -7.59
CA LYS A 41 -7.44 0.35 -8.68
C LYS A 41 -6.32 -0.60 -9.09
N ASN A 42 -5.09 -0.08 -9.13
CA ASN A 42 -3.93 -0.78 -9.65
C ASN A 42 -2.85 -0.88 -8.56
N PRO A 43 -3.01 -1.83 -7.62
CA PRO A 43 -2.09 -1.99 -6.51
C PRO A 43 -0.68 -2.37 -6.98
N VAL A 44 0.32 -1.90 -6.23
CA VAL A 44 1.74 -2.22 -6.45
C VAL A 44 2.00 -3.69 -6.13
N VAL A 45 2.75 -4.35 -6.99
CA VAL A 45 3.22 -5.73 -6.79
C VAL A 45 4.50 -5.72 -5.98
N LEU A 46 4.45 -6.28 -4.78
CA LEU A 46 5.61 -6.48 -3.92
C LEU A 46 6.13 -7.91 -4.05
N ALA A 47 7.44 -8.06 -4.23
CA ALA A 47 8.07 -9.37 -4.23
C ALA A 47 8.02 -9.98 -2.82
N PRO A 48 7.56 -11.23 -2.66
CA PRO A 48 7.53 -11.89 -1.36
C PRO A 48 8.95 -12.15 -0.86
N LYS A 49 9.10 -12.30 0.46
CA LYS A 49 10.39 -12.57 1.13
C LYS A 49 11.46 -11.48 0.92
N THR A 50 11.07 -10.29 0.50
CA THR A 50 11.94 -9.11 0.51
C THR A 50 11.83 -8.37 1.84
N GLU A 51 12.90 -7.68 2.22
CA GLU A 51 12.90 -6.89 3.45
C GLU A 51 11.84 -5.78 3.41
N LEU A 52 11.62 -5.16 2.24
CA LEU A 52 10.54 -4.18 2.09
C LEU A 52 9.16 -4.80 2.38
N CYS A 53 8.88 -5.99 1.84
CA CYS A 53 7.63 -6.69 2.09
C CYS A 53 7.46 -7.01 3.59
N ARG A 54 8.55 -7.43 4.25
CA ARG A 54 8.57 -7.66 5.70
C ARG A 54 8.26 -6.38 6.48
N LEU A 55 8.90 -5.26 6.15
CA LEU A 55 8.69 -3.97 6.81
C LEU A 55 7.26 -3.47 6.64
N VAL A 56 6.69 -3.55 5.43
CA VAL A 56 5.29 -3.18 5.16
C VAL A 56 4.33 -4.06 5.98
N ILE A 57 4.60 -5.37 6.07
CA ILE A 57 3.79 -6.27 6.91
C ILE A 57 3.94 -5.89 8.39
N LEU A 58 5.16 -5.65 8.89
CA LEU A 58 5.40 -5.29 10.29
C LEU A 58 4.72 -3.97 10.68
N GLU A 59 4.85 -2.94 9.85
CA GLU A 59 4.18 -1.65 10.04
C GLU A 59 2.66 -1.82 10.11
N ALA A 60 2.09 -2.61 9.20
CA ALA A 60 0.67 -2.90 9.17
C ALA A 60 0.19 -3.79 10.33
N HIS A 61 1.03 -4.71 10.80
CA HIS A 61 0.71 -5.69 11.83
C HIS A 61 0.82 -5.11 13.25
N GLY A 62 1.75 -4.17 13.46
CA GLY A 62 1.99 -3.49 14.73
C GLY A 62 0.73 -2.95 15.44
N PRO A 63 -0.22 -2.31 14.74
CA PRO A 63 -1.43 -1.78 15.37
C PRO A 63 -2.53 -2.80 15.72
N TYR A 64 -2.47 -4.06 15.24
CA TYR A 64 -3.64 -4.96 15.36
C TYR A 64 -3.36 -6.36 15.93
N HIS A 65 -2.10 -6.78 16.15
CA HIS A 65 -1.77 -8.16 16.59
C HIS A 65 -2.51 -9.26 15.79
N ASN A 66 -2.78 -8.97 14.53
CA ASN A 66 -3.59 -9.79 13.64
C ASN A 66 -2.70 -10.76 12.88
N SER A 67 -3.08 -12.04 12.75
CA SER A 67 -2.35 -12.99 11.89
C SER A 67 -2.08 -12.39 10.49
N THR A 68 -1.06 -12.86 9.77
CA THR A 68 -0.63 -12.27 8.48
C THR A 68 -1.79 -12.07 7.50
N ALA A 69 -2.73 -13.02 7.45
CA ALA A 69 -3.94 -12.94 6.63
C ALA A 69 -4.89 -11.80 7.07
N GLN A 70 -5.09 -11.64 8.37
CA GLN A 70 -5.91 -10.58 8.96
C GLN A 70 -5.25 -9.20 8.79
N THR A 71 -3.93 -9.12 8.92
CA THR A 71 -3.15 -7.90 8.65
C THR A 71 -3.28 -7.47 7.19
N ILE A 72 -3.16 -8.40 6.23
CA ILE A 72 -3.36 -8.09 4.80
C ILE A 72 -4.80 -7.63 4.52
N ALA A 73 -5.79 -8.25 5.16
CA ALA A 73 -7.18 -7.84 5.02
C ALA A 73 -7.44 -6.43 5.59
N GLU A 74 -6.81 -6.10 6.72
CA GLU A 74 -6.86 -4.77 7.35
C GLU A 74 -6.24 -3.70 6.46
N VAL A 75 -5.03 -3.93 5.94
CA VAL A 75 -4.35 -3.02 4.99
C VAL A 75 -5.21 -2.76 3.78
N ARG A 76 -5.79 -3.80 3.18
CA ARG A 76 -6.70 -3.66 2.04
C ARG A 76 -7.94 -2.83 2.39
N ARG A 77 -8.48 -2.99 3.59
CA ARG A 77 -9.63 -2.20 4.05
C ARG A 77 -9.25 -0.74 4.31
N ARG A 78 -8.05 -0.49 4.84
CA ARG A 78 -7.56 0.85 5.18
C ARG A 78 -7.16 1.63 3.94
N CYS A 79 -6.43 1.02 2.99
CA CYS A 79 -6.18 1.60 1.67
C CYS A 79 -7.47 1.91 0.89
N ARG A 80 -8.59 1.24 1.20
CA ARG A 80 -9.91 1.58 0.66
C ARG A 80 -10.54 2.84 1.28
N ARG A 81 -10.09 3.27 2.45
CA ARG A 81 -10.67 4.36 3.26
C ARG A 81 -9.73 5.57 3.46
N THR A 82 -8.41 5.40 3.41
CA THR A 82 -7.44 6.46 3.70
C THR A 82 -6.97 7.16 2.43
N ILE A 83 -7.79 8.08 1.91
CA ILE A 83 -7.27 9.30 1.27
C ILE A 83 -7.07 10.40 2.34
N ASP A 84 -7.70 10.28 3.50
CA ASP A 84 -7.45 11.16 4.65
C ASP A 84 -6.56 10.44 5.69
N ILE A 85 -5.26 10.77 5.70
CA ILE A 85 -4.35 10.37 6.77
C ILE A 85 -4.51 11.38 7.92
N PRO A 86 -5.07 11.02 9.10
CA PRO A 86 -4.91 11.86 10.27
C PRO A 86 -3.43 11.82 10.73
N PRO A 87 -2.89 12.94 11.23
CA PRO A 87 -1.49 13.00 11.65
C PRO A 87 -1.22 12.00 12.77
N LEU A 88 -0.05 11.36 12.72
CA LEU A 88 0.41 10.36 13.70
C LEU A 88 0.37 10.94 15.12
N PRO A 89 -0.02 10.14 16.14
CA PRO A 89 -0.02 10.57 17.53
C PRO A 89 1.43 10.71 18.00
N GLY A 90 1.90 11.95 18.10
CA GLY A 90 3.29 12.23 18.52
C GLY A 90 3.79 13.64 18.16
N ALA A 91 3.12 14.38 17.29
CA ALA A 91 3.46 15.78 17.06
C ALA A 91 2.86 16.67 18.17
N SER A 92 3.68 17.03 19.16
CA SER A 92 3.36 18.07 20.13
C SER A 92 3.07 19.38 19.40
N GLN A 93 1.80 19.79 19.36
CA GLN A 93 1.42 21.12 18.89
C GLN A 93 1.76 22.14 19.98
N THR A 94 2.98 22.68 19.93
CA THR A 94 3.27 23.96 20.60
C THR A 94 3.20 25.05 19.53
N ILE A 95 2.00 25.62 19.32
CA ILE A 95 1.84 26.85 18.55
C ILE A 95 1.11 27.85 19.43
N GLN A 96 1.89 28.73 20.05
CA GLN A 96 1.43 29.93 20.74
C GLN A 96 0.62 30.80 19.76
N ARG A 97 -0.64 31.06 20.12
CA ARG A 97 -1.47 32.06 19.46
C ARG A 97 -0.89 33.46 19.74
N ARG A 98 -0.12 34.01 18.79
CA ARG A 98 0.15 35.45 18.75
C ARG A 98 -1.09 36.18 18.25
N ARG A 99 -1.70 36.94 19.16
CA ARG A 99 -2.66 38.00 18.86
C ARG A 99 -2.04 39.01 17.89
N ARG A 100 -2.78 39.36 16.83
CA ARG A 100 -2.72 40.65 16.13
C ARG A 100 -4.19 41.02 15.87
N ARG A 101 -4.71 41.90 16.75
CA ARG A 101 -4.96 43.33 16.50
C ARG A 101 -6.08 43.52 15.49
#